data_AF-A0A3D3IZ16-F1
#
_entry.id   AF-A0A3D3IZ16-F1
#
_cell.length_a   1.000
_cell.length_b   1.000
_cell.length_c   1.000
_cell.angle_alpha   90.00
_cell.angle_beta   90.00
_cell.angle_gamma   90.00
#
_symmetry.space_group_name_H-M   'P 1'
#
loop_
_entity.id
_entity.type
_entity.pdbx_description
1 polymer ?
#
loop_
_entity_poly.entity_id
_entity_poly.type
_entity_poly.pdbx_seq_one_letter_code
_entity_poly.pdbx_strand_id
1 'polypeptide(L)'
;MNIAYITGPLIGGIIGCFTNYIAVKMLFYPRKEVCLFGHTLPFTPGAIPKGRSRLASAVGHAVSDSLLTKADIEAMLLSDEVKEHVTGAVMKHLRKDIGSEIRLIAALSEEEYIDKRSDLSLAVSKEIVDSIDLSSIMEEFGLDYIKERVHSKTLGRLIPGERIDSIAMSVAQGMQGVVDEKGIDYVKAIVDRKLEETDSRSAEELIIKAGNKKPNLQEALTDGYSRLIRENIDRSMSHIDIAALIEDKINSMPIDELERLIMSVMKKELNTIISLGAFIGVILGLLGNLLP
;
A
#
# COMPACT_ATOMS: atom_id res chain seq x y z
N MET A 1 -26.13 62.39 41.10
CA MET A 1 -25.90 61.95 39.71
C MET A 1 -27.20 61.31 39.24
N ASN A 2 -27.87 61.89 38.23
CA ASN A 2 -29.16 61.36 37.78
C ASN A 2 -28.98 59.93 37.30
N ILE A 3 -29.69 58.98 37.93
CA ILE A 3 -29.64 57.54 37.61
C ILE A 3 -29.85 57.32 36.10
N ALA A 4 -30.68 58.17 35.48
CA ALA A 4 -30.94 58.20 34.04
C ALA A 4 -29.68 58.20 33.14
N TYR A 5 -28.60 58.90 33.53
CA TYR A 5 -27.39 58.98 32.70
C TYR A 5 -26.60 57.67 32.64
N ILE A 6 -26.74 56.81 33.65
CA ILE A 6 -26.07 55.50 33.71
C ILE A 6 -26.98 54.40 33.17
N THR A 7 -28.30 54.54 33.37
CA THR A 7 -29.28 53.53 32.97
C THR A 7 -29.33 53.32 31.46
N GLY A 8 -29.29 54.39 30.65
CA GLY A 8 -29.31 54.29 29.17
C GLY A 8 -28.14 53.48 28.59
N PRO A 9 -26.87 53.84 28.89
CA PRO A 9 -25.69 53.09 28.46
C PRO A 9 -25.67 51.64 28.95
N LEU A 10 -26.11 51.40 30.19
CA LEU A 10 -26.14 50.05 30.75
C LEU A 10 -27.17 49.16 30.04
N ILE A 11 -28.37 49.67 29.80
CA ILE A 11 -29.40 48.95 29.03
C ILE A 11 -28.93 48.73 27.58
N GLY A 12 -28.37 49.75 26.94
CA GLY A 12 -27.83 49.66 25.58
C GLY A 12 -26.73 48.60 25.48
N GLY A 13 -25.79 48.57 26.43
CA GLY A 13 -24.73 47.56 26.50
C GLY A 13 -25.26 46.15 26.72
N ILE A 14 -26.26 45.96 27.57
CA ILE A 14 -26.90 44.66 27.80
C ILE A 14 -27.63 44.18 26.53
N ILE A 15 -28.41 45.05 25.88
CA ILE A 15 -29.11 44.71 24.64
C ILE A 15 -28.11 44.37 23.53
N GLY A 16 -27.04 45.16 23.40
CA GLY A 16 -25.98 44.92 22.41
C GLY A 16 -25.26 43.59 22.64
N CYS A 17 -24.90 43.28 23.88
CA CYS A 17 -24.29 42.01 24.26
C CYS A 17 -25.24 40.82 23.99
N PHE A 18 -26.49 40.92 24.44
CA PHE A 18 -27.48 39.86 24.33
C PHE A 18 -27.85 39.55 22.87
N THR A 19 -28.10 40.60 22.08
CA THR A 19 -28.48 40.46 20.66
C THR A 19 -27.34 39.85 19.86
N ASN A 20 -26.10 40.29 20.09
CA ASN A 20 -24.96 39.73 19.37
C ASN A 20 -24.61 38.30 19.84
N TYR A 21 -24.81 37.98 21.11
CA TYR A 21 -24.71 36.61 21.60
C TYR A 21 -25.69 35.67 20.90
N ILE A 22 -26.95 36.10 20.72
CA ILE A 22 -27.95 35.33 19.96
C ILE A 22 -27.52 35.18 18.50
N ALA A 23 -27.07 36.27 17.85
CA ALA A 23 -26.63 36.22 16.46
C ALA A 23 -25.50 35.19 16.24
N VAL A 24 -24.50 35.19 17.13
CA VAL A 24 -23.42 34.18 17.11
C VAL A 24 -23.98 32.77 17.30
N LYS A 25 -24.90 32.59 18.24
CA LYS A 25 -25.53 31.28 18.50
C LYS A 25 -26.39 30.79 17.32
N MET A 26 -27.01 31.71 16.59
CA MET A 26 -27.81 31.43 15.39
C MET A 26 -26.99 30.99 14.18
N LEU A 27 -25.66 31.23 14.18
CA LEU A 27 -24.79 30.65 13.16
C LEU A 27 -24.77 29.11 13.23
N PHE A 28 -24.94 28.55 14.43
CA PHE A 28 -24.86 27.11 14.69
C PHE A 28 -26.22 26.43 14.86
N TYR A 29 -27.22 27.16 15.40
CA TYR A 29 -28.57 26.64 15.65
C TYR A 29 -29.62 27.44 14.87
N PRO A 30 -30.72 26.81 14.41
CA PRO A 30 -31.06 25.39 14.53
C PRO A 30 -30.30 24.51 13.54
N ARG A 31 -30.01 23.27 13.94
CA ARG A 31 -29.19 22.33 13.15
C ARG A 31 -29.90 21.75 11.92
N LYS A 32 -31.23 21.82 11.90
CA LYS A 32 -32.09 21.37 10.81
C LYS A 32 -33.04 22.50 10.42
N GLU A 33 -33.57 22.40 9.21
CA GLU A 33 -34.61 23.32 8.74
C GLU A 33 -35.84 23.20 9.62
N VAL A 34 -36.43 24.34 9.99
CA VAL A 34 -37.64 24.38 10.80
C VAL A 34 -38.77 24.90 9.91
N CYS A 35 -39.81 24.09 9.73
CA CYS A 35 -41.01 24.46 8.98
C CYS A 35 -42.09 24.95 9.95
N LEU A 36 -42.65 26.13 9.69
CA LEU A 36 -43.76 26.70 10.44
C LEU A 36 -44.88 27.12 9.47
N PHE A 37 -46.11 26.63 9.70
CA PHE A 37 -47.27 26.91 8.84
C PHE A 37 -47.03 26.64 7.34
N GLY A 38 -46.27 25.59 6.99
CA GLY A 38 -45.96 25.24 5.61
C GLY A 38 -44.86 26.09 4.94
N HIS A 39 -44.27 27.05 5.65
CA HIS A 39 -43.14 27.85 5.19
C HIS A 39 -41.88 27.55 6.01
N THR A 40 -40.71 27.52 5.35
CA THR A 40 -39.43 27.38 6.03
C THR A 40 -39.08 28.70 6.71
N LEU A 41 -38.70 28.64 7.99
CA LEU A 41 -38.33 29.85 8.72
C LEU A 41 -37.03 30.45 8.16
N PRO A 42 -36.96 31.78 7.99
CA PRO A 42 -35.72 32.43 7.59
C PRO A 42 -34.63 32.17 8.64
N PHE A 43 -33.38 32.04 8.21
CA PHE A 43 -32.24 31.71 9.07
C PHE A 43 -32.29 30.32 9.73
N THR A 44 -33.08 29.39 9.18
CA THR A 44 -33.04 27.96 9.52
C THR A 44 -32.71 27.14 8.25
N PRO A 45 -31.70 26.24 8.27
CA PRO A 45 -30.81 25.95 9.38
C PRO A 45 -29.79 27.09 9.58
N GLY A 46 -29.06 27.05 10.70
CA GLY A 46 -27.99 28.00 10.98
C GLY A 46 -26.97 28.10 9.83
N ALA A 47 -26.27 29.23 9.73
CA ALA A 47 -25.38 29.52 8.61
C ALA A 47 -24.26 28.48 8.42
N ILE A 48 -23.72 27.91 9.50
CA ILE A 48 -22.65 26.92 9.47
C ILE A 48 -23.15 25.55 8.97
N PRO A 49 -24.22 24.95 9.54
CA PRO A 49 -24.82 23.74 8.98
C PRO A 49 -25.20 23.89 7.50
N LYS A 50 -25.78 25.04 7.12
CA LYS A 50 -26.17 25.33 5.74
C LYS A 50 -24.97 25.45 4.79
N GLY A 51 -23.86 26.00 5.27
CA GLY A 51 -22.64 26.23 4.50
C GLY A 51 -21.66 25.05 4.46
N ARG A 52 -22.00 23.90 5.06
CA ARG A 52 -21.07 22.77 5.23
C ARG A 52 -20.42 22.31 3.93
N SER A 53 -21.20 22.08 2.88
CA SER A 53 -20.66 21.62 1.59
C SER A 53 -19.70 22.64 0.97
N ARG A 54 -19.99 23.94 1.08
CA ARG A 54 -19.09 24.99 0.60
C ARG A 54 -17.78 25.03 1.40
N LEU A 55 -17.86 24.88 2.73
CA LEU A 55 -16.67 24.78 3.59
C LEU A 55 -15.86 23.54 3.24
N ALA A 56 -16.53 22.41 3.04
CA ALA A 56 -15.92 21.15 2.67
C ALA A 56 -15.09 21.32 1.40
N SER A 57 -15.66 21.92 0.36
CA SER A 57 -14.98 22.12 -0.92
C SER A 57 -13.84 23.13 -0.84
N ALA A 58 -14.04 24.25 -0.15
CA ALA A 58 -12.98 25.24 0.05
C ALA A 58 -11.77 24.66 0.81
N VAL A 59 -12.01 23.85 1.84
CA VAL A 59 -10.94 23.21 2.61
C VAL A 59 -10.29 22.08 1.81
N GLY A 60 -11.09 21.25 1.12
CA GLY A 60 -10.61 20.15 0.28
C GLY A 60 -9.64 20.61 -0.79
N HIS A 61 -10.02 21.61 -1.58
CA HIS A 61 -9.15 22.20 -2.60
C HIS A 61 -7.91 22.87 -1.99
N ALA A 62 -8.07 23.67 -0.92
CA ALA A 62 -6.92 24.33 -0.30
C ALA A 62 -5.87 23.32 0.20
N VAL A 63 -6.29 22.21 0.80
CA VAL A 63 -5.37 21.17 1.30
C VAL A 63 -4.77 20.37 0.14
N SER A 64 -5.58 19.95 -0.83
CA SER A 64 -5.12 19.17 -1.98
C SER A 64 -4.12 19.94 -2.84
N ASP A 65 -4.41 21.22 -3.13
CA ASP A 65 -3.61 22.00 -4.07
C ASP A 65 -2.36 22.61 -3.41
N SER A 66 -2.40 22.86 -2.10
CA SER A 66 -1.34 23.63 -1.42
C SER A 66 -0.57 22.88 -0.33
N LEU A 67 -1.08 21.77 0.22
CA LEU A 67 -0.46 21.11 1.37
C LEU A 67 -0.07 19.65 1.12
N LEU A 68 -0.79 18.94 0.25
CA LEU A 68 -0.54 17.54 -0.06
C LEU A 68 -0.41 17.34 -1.57
N THR A 69 0.55 18.05 -2.17
CA THR A 69 0.81 17.88 -3.59
C THR A 69 1.47 16.52 -3.84
N LYS A 70 1.38 16.06 -5.10
CA LYS A 70 2.10 14.86 -5.55
C LYS A 70 3.59 14.90 -5.19
N ALA A 71 4.24 16.05 -5.35
CA ALA A 71 5.67 16.21 -5.07
C ALA A 71 5.96 16.06 -3.57
N ASP A 72 5.08 16.58 -2.70
CA ASP A 72 5.23 16.46 -1.24
C ASP A 72 5.10 15.00 -0.80
N ILE A 73 4.13 14.26 -1.35
CA ILE A 73 3.91 12.84 -1.07
C ILE A 73 5.10 12.01 -1.58
N GLU A 74 5.58 12.29 -2.79
CA GLU A 74 6.75 11.61 -3.35
C GLU A 74 7.99 11.83 -2.47
N ALA A 75 8.26 13.07 -2.07
CA ALA A 75 9.37 13.41 -1.19
C ALA A 75 9.25 12.72 0.18
N MET A 76 8.04 12.66 0.74
CA MET A 76 7.76 11.96 2.00
C MET A 76 8.04 10.45 1.88
N LEU A 77 7.58 9.79 0.81
CA LEU A 77 7.81 8.37 0.56
C LEU A 77 9.28 8.04 0.24
N LEU A 78 10.00 8.99 -0.35
CA LEU A 78 11.43 8.90 -0.64
C LEU A 78 12.32 9.42 0.50
N SER A 79 11.75 9.74 1.66
CA SER A 79 12.54 10.07 2.85
C SER A 79 13.40 8.88 3.28
N ASP A 80 14.57 9.16 3.83
CA ASP A 80 15.51 8.09 4.21
C ASP A 80 14.95 7.19 5.30
N GLU A 81 14.17 7.74 6.23
CA GLU A 81 13.47 6.97 7.27
C GLU A 81 12.48 5.96 6.65
N VAL A 82 11.66 6.38 5.69
CA VAL A 82 10.70 5.49 5.03
C VAL A 82 11.42 4.44 4.19
N LYS A 83 12.47 4.83 3.44
CA LYS A 83 13.30 3.88 2.69
C LYS A 83 13.90 2.83 3.59
N GLU A 84 14.54 3.22 4.69
CA GLU A 84 15.17 2.28 5.63
C GLU A 84 14.13 1.37 6.27
N HIS A 85 12.96 1.89 6.65
CA HIS A 85 11.90 1.09 7.25
C HIS A 85 11.34 0.05 6.27
N VAL A 86 11.00 0.47 5.04
CA VAL A 86 10.43 -0.41 4.00
C VAL A 86 11.47 -1.44 3.55
N THR A 87 12.69 -1.01 3.22
CA THR A 87 13.74 -1.92 2.76
C THR A 87 14.19 -2.86 3.88
N GLY A 88 14.26 -2.39 5.12
CA GLY A 88 14.55 -3.20 6.30
C GLY A 88 13.47 -4.24 6.56
N ALA A 89 12.19 -3.89 6.38
CA ALA A 89 11.09 -4.84 6.47
C ALA A 89 11.21 -5.94 5.40
N VAL A 90 11.48 -5.57 4.14
CA VAL A 90 11.70 -6.53 3.05
C VAL A 90 12.91 -7.42 3.34
N MET A 91 14.04 -6.84 3.78
CA MET A 91 15.24 -7.60 4.16
C MET A 91 14.99 -8.61 5.29
N LYS A 92 14.12 -8.27 6.25
CA LYS A 92 13.73 -9.19 7.32
C LYS A 92 13.01 -10.43 6.77
N HIS A 93 12.18 -10.28 5.76
CA HIS A 93 11.53 -11.41 5.08
C HIS A 93 12.52 -12.21 4.25
N LEU A 94 13.42 -11.55 3.51
CA LEU A 94 14.45 -12.23 2.72
C LEU A 94 15.44 -13.07 3.55
N ARG A 95 15.57 -12.76 4.85
CA ARG A 95 16.43 -13.46 5.82
C ARG A 95 15.80 -14.69 6.46
N LYS A 96 14.48 -14.85 6.37
CA LYS A 96 13.80 -16.03 6.90
C LYS A 96 13.91 -17.21 5.95
N ASP A 97 13.64 -18.40 6.47
CA ASP A 97 13.58 -19.62 5.69
C ASP A 97 12.44 -19.56 4.65
N ILE A 98 12.73 -20.02 3.44
CA ILE A 98 11.81 -19.95 2.31
C ILE A 98 10.54 -20.74 2.58
N GLY A 99 10.65 -21.89 3.25
CA GLY A 99 9.51 -22.73 3.58
C GLY A 99 8.49 -22.02 4.48
N SER A 100 8.94 -21.29 5.52
CA SER A 100 8.04 -20.51 6.38
C SER A 100 7.42 -19.31 5.66
N GLU A 101 8.18 -18.62 4.80
CA GLU A 101 7.66 -17.48 4.05
C GLU A 101 6.64 -17.92 2.99
N ILE A 102 6.86 -19.03 2.28
CA ILE A 102 5.87 -19.57 1.34
C ILE A 102 4.59 -19.95 2.06
N ARG A 103 4.68 -20.65 3.21
CA ARG A 103 3.51 -21.00 4.04
C ARG A 103 2.72 -19.77 4.44
N LEU A 104 3.40 -18.71 4.88
CA LEU A 104 2.79 -17.47 5.33
C LEU A 104 2.10 -16.71 4.17
N ILE A 105 2.78 -16.57 3.03
CA ILE A 105 2.25 -15.83 1.86
C ILE A 105 1.07 -16.58 1.22
N ALA A 106 1.18 -17.90 1.10
CA ALA A 106 0.14 -18.73 0.51
C ALA A 106 -0.97 -19.11 1.50
N ALA A 107 -0.86 -18.66 2.76
CA ALA A 107 -1.78 -18.97 3.86
C ALA A 107 -2.04 -20.48 4.01
N LEU A 108 -0.97 -21.29 3.92
CA LEU A 108 -1.05 -22.74 3.98
C LEU A 108 -0.77 -23.24 5.39
N SER A 109 -1.53 -24.26 5.80
CA SER A 109 -1.14 -25.11 6.93
C SER A 109 0.12 -25.93 6.61
N GLU A 110 0.71 -26.54 7.63
CA GLU A 110 1.90 -27.39 7.44
C GLU A 110 1.63 -28.59 6.54
N GLU A 111 0.49 -29.24 6.75
CA GLU A 111 0.08 -30.40 5.95
C GLU A 111 -0.14 -30.01 4.47
N GLU A 112 -0.88 -28.91 4.21
CA GLU A 112 -1.11 -28.43 2.85
C GLU A 112 0.19 -28.04 2.13
N TYR A 113 1.16 -27.48 2.87
CA TYR A 113 2.47 -27.15 2.31
C TYR A 113 3.25 -28.40 1.91
N ILE A 114 3.29 -29.39 2.79
CA ILE A 114 3.97 -30.68 2.54
C ILE A 114 3.36 -31.38 1.32
N ASP A 115 2.03 -31.39 1.21
CA ASP A 115 1.31 -31.99 0.08
C ASP A 115 1.66 -31.27 -1.23
N LYS A 116 1.53 -29.93 -1.27
CA LYS A 116 1.87 -29.15 -2.48
C LYS A 116 3.33 -29.28 -2.89
N ARG A 117 4.24 -29.39 -1.92
CA ARG A 117 5.67 -29.63 -2.18
C ARG A 117 5.88 -31.01 -2.79
N SER A 118 5.18 -32.03 -2.30
CA SER A 118 5.22 -33.38 -2.87
C SER A 118 4.69 -33.40 -4.31
N ASP A 119 3.59 -32.71 -4.57
CA ASP A 119 3.02 -32.56 -5.92
C ASP A 119 3.99 -31.85 -6.87
N LEU A 120 4.61 -30.75 -6.41
CA LEU A 120 5.62 -30.02 -7.18
C LEU A 120 6.83 -30.92 -7.48
N SER A 121 7.31 -31.68 -6.49
CA SER A 121 8.41 -32.61 -6.66
C SER A 121 8.11 -33.67 -7.71
N LEU A 122 6.91 -34.25 -7.68
CA LEU A 122 6.46 -35.21 -8.68
C LEU A 122 6.37 -34.59 -10.07
N ALA A 123 5.77 -33.40 -10.19
CA ALA A 123 5.62 -32.69 -11.46
C ALA A 123 6.98 -32.35 -12.09
N VAL A 124 7.91 -31.79 -11.32
CA VAL A 124 9.27 -31.47 -11.78
C VAL A 124 10.03 -32.75 -12.14
N SER A 125 9.90 -33.81 -11.36
CA SER A 125 10.60 -35.08 -11.63
C SER A 125 10.12 -35.72 -12.92
N LYS A 126 8.81 -35.69 -13.17
CA LYS A 126 8.22 -36.17 -14.41
C LYS A 126 8.74 -35.36 -15.60
N GLU A 127 8.69 -34.03 -15.53
CA GLU A 127 9.19 -33.16 -16.61
C GLU A 127 10.68 -33.42 -16.92
N ILE A 128 11.51 -33.61 -15.88
CA ILE A 128 12.92 -33.95 -16.06
C ILE A 128 13.07 -35.30 -16.78
N VAL A 129 12.35 -36.34 -16.36
CA VAL A 129 12.44 -37.68 -16.96
C VAL A 129 11.92 -37.69 -18.40
N ASP A 130 10.77 -37.05 -18.65
CA ASP A 130 10.16 -36.94 -19.97
C ASP A 130 11.06 -36.15 -20.96
N SER A 131 11.93 -35.26 -20.44
CA SER A 131 12.92 -34.53 -21.25
C SER A 131 14.18 -35.34 -21.60
N ILE A 132 14.39 -36.51 -20.98
CA ILE A 132 15.56 -37.36 -21.24
C ILE A 132 15.25 -38.31 -22.40
N ASP A 133 15.88 -38.05 -23.54
CA ASP A 133 15.96 -38.99 -24.65
C ASP A 133 17.40 -39.50 -24.81
N LEU A 134 17.65 -40.71 -24.31
CA LEU A 134 18.96 -41.34 -24.37
C LEU A 134 19.37 -41.70 -25.81
N SER A 135 18.41 -41.90 -26.72
CA SER A 135 18.74 -42.16 -28.13
C SER A 135 19.30 -40.90 -28.77
N SER A 136 18.63 -39.76 -28.57
CA SER A 136 19.13 -38.46 -29.04
C SER A 136 20.48 -38.10 -28.42
N ILE A 137 20.66 -38.30 -27.11
CA ILE A 137 21.96 -38.07 -26.44
C ILE A 137 23.05 -38.99 -27.00
N MET A 138 22.72 -40.25 -27.27
CA MET A 138 23.66 -41.21 -27.86
C MET A 138 24.08 -40.79 -29.26
N GLU A 139 23.14 -40.38 -30.11
CA GLU A 139 23.42 -39.90 -31.46
C GLU A 139 24.25 -38.61 -31.47
N GLU A 140 23.94 -37.65 -30.58
CA GLU A 140 24.60 -36.34 -30.55
C GLU A 140 26.01 -36.39 -29.94
N PHE A 141 26.19 -37.15 -28.85
CA PHE A 141 27.44 -37.11 -28.07
C PHE A 141 28.09 -38.48 -27.86
N GLY A 142 27.34 -39.57 -28.02
CA GLY A 142 27.75 -40.91 -27.59
C GLY A 142 28.49 -41.71 -28.66
N LEU A 143 27.99 -41.75 -29.89
CA LEU A 143 28.46 -42.67 -30.94
C LEU A 143 29.95 -42.48 -31.26
N ASP A 144 30.37 -41.25 -31.55
CA ASP A 144 31.75 -40.96 -31.90
C ASP A 144 32.71 -41.20 -30.73
N TYR A 145 32.31 -40.82 -29.51
CA TYR A 145 33.09 -41.07 -28.30
C TYR A 145 33.27 -42.57 -28.04
N ILE A 146 32.20 -43.36 -28.18
CA ILE A 146 32.25 -44.82 -28.01
C ILE A 146 33.12 -45.46 -29.09
N LYS A 147 32.96 -45.06 -30.36
CA LYS A 147 33.81 -45.54 -31.47
C LYS A 147 35.28 -45.28 -31.20
N GLU A 148 35.64 -44.05 -30.84
CA GLU A 148 37.03 -43.68 -30.53
C GLU A 148 37.57 -44.57 -29.40
N ARG A 149 36.80 -44.73 -28.32
CA ARG A 149 37.20 -45.50 -27.15
C ARG A 149 37.30 -47.01 -27.40
N VAL A 150 36.46 -47.55 -28.29
CA VAL A 150 36.51 -48.96 -28.70
C VAL A 150 37.72 -49.19 -29.61
N HIS A 151 37.91 -48.35 -30.64
CA HIS A 151 39.03 -48.46 -31.57
C HIS A 151 40.39 -48.11 -30.96
N SER A 152 40.43 -47.43 -29.81
CA SER A 152 41.66 -47.24 -29.05
C SER A 152 42.23 -48.55 -28.48
N LYS A 153 41.42 -49.61 -28.40
CA LYS A 153 41.85 -50.94 -27.91
C LYS A 153 42.22 -51.86 -29.08
N THR A 154 43.24 -52.70 -28.91
CA THR A 154 43.77 -53.60 -29.96
C THR A 154 42.70 -54.47 -30.62
N LEU A 155 41.82 -55.09 -29.84
CA LEU A 155 40.72 -55.93 -30.36
C LEU A 155 39.55 -55.10 -30.91
N GLY A 156 39.32 -53.88 -30.40
CA GLY A 156 38.23 -53.03 -30.86
C GLY A 156 38.44 -52.45 -32.25
N ARG A 157 39.68 -52.42 -32.76
CA ARG A 157 39.99 -52.08 -34.16
C ARG A 157 39.44 -53.08 -35.18
N LEU A 158 39.12 -54.30 -34.73
CA LEU A 158 38.58 -55.36 -35.59
C LEU A 158 37.04 -55.30 -35.71
N ILE A 159 36.38 -54.46 -34.90
CA ILE A 159 34.92 -54.32 -34.90
C ILE A 159 34.55 -53.20 -35.87
N PRO A 160 33.69 -53.42 -36.88
CA PRO A 160 33.24 -52.37 -37.79
C PRO A 160 32.48 -51.25 -37.05
N GLY A 161 32.66 -49.98 -37.45
CA GLY A 161 32.00 -48.83 -36.84
C GLY A 161 30.47 -48.94 -36.77
N GLU A 162 29.84 -49.46 -37.84
CA GLU A 162 28.39 -49.69 -37.90
C GLU A 162 27.88 -50.69 -36.83
N ARG A 163 28.72 -51.67 -36.46
CA ARG A 163 28.39 -52.61 -35.37
C ARG A 163 28.47 -51.94 -34.02
N ILE A 164 29.46 -51.04 -33.84
CA ILE A 164 29.59 -50.24 -32.63
C ILE A 164 28.35 -49.33 -32.49
N ASP A 165 27.92 -48.69 -33.58
CA ASP A 165 26.70 -47.87 -33.61
C ASP A 165 25.46 -48.66 -33.19
N SER A 166 25.22 -49.80 -33.82
CA SER A 166 24.06 -50.62 -33.51
C SER A 166 24.04 -51.09 -32.05
N ILE A 167 25.19 -51.46 -31.49
CA ILE A 167 25.28 -51.85 -30.07
C ILE A 167 25.04 -50.64 -29.17
N ALA A 168 25.66 -49.50 -29.47
CA ALA A 168 25.49 -48.28 -28.69
C ALA A 168 24.01 -47.83 -28.66
N MET A 169 23.33 -47.85 -29.81
CA MET A 169 21.91 -47.53 -29.90
C MET A 169 21.02 -48.55 -29.17
N SER A 170 21.35 -49.85 -29.25
CA SER A 170 20.62 -50.87 -28.50
C SER A 170 20.79 -50.71 -26.98
N VAL A 171 21.97 -50.28 -26.52
CA VAL A 171 22.21 -49.94 -25.11
C VAL A 171 21.41 -48.70 -24.71
N ALA A 172 21.40 -47.66 -25.54
CA ALA A 172 20.61 -46.45 -25.30
C ALA A 172 19.11 -46.77 -25.15
N GLN A 173 18.55 -47.57 -26.06
CA GLN A 173 17.15 -48.02 -25.99
C GLN A 173 16.87 -48.88 -24.74
N GLY A 174 17.77 -49.80 -24.40
CA GLY A 174 17.64 -50.61 -23.19
C GLY A 174 17.68 -49.76 -21.91
N MET A 175 18.54 -48.74 -21.87
CA MET A 175 18.60 -47.79 -20.77
C MET A 175 17.38 -46.85 -20.74
N GLN A 176 16.82 -46.49 -21.90
CA GLN A 176 15.62 -45.65 -21.96
C GLN A 176 14.46 -46.33 -21.24
N GLY A 177 14.26 -47.64 -21.45
CA GLY A 177 13.22 -48.38 -20.70
C GLY A 177 13.42 -48.37 -19.19
N VAL A 178 14.67 -48.33 -18.70
CA VAL A 178 14.97 -48.18 -17.26
C VAL A 178 14.64 -46.78 -16.76
N VAL A 179 14.92 -45.75 -17.56
CA VAL A 179 14.57 -44.36 -17.26
C VAL A 179 13.05 -44.19 -17.23
N ASP A 180 12.32 -44.78 -18.17
CA ASP A 180 10.86 -44.70 -18.22
C ASP A 180 10.20 -45.43 -17.03
N GLU A 181 10.76 -46.57 -16.60
CA GLU A 181 10.19 -47.36 -15.50
C GLU A 181 10.56 -46.81 -14.11
N LYS A 182 11.82 -46.36 -13.91
CA LYS A 182 12.37 -46.04 -12.58
C LYS A 182 12.94 -44.63 -12.45
N GLY A 183 13.03 -43.89 -13.55
CA GLY A 183 13.60 -42.55 -13.57
C GLY A 183 12.84 -41.60 -12.67
N ILE A 184 11.51 -41.66 -12.67
CA ILE A 184 10.69 -40.75 -11.86
C ILE A 184 10.99 -40.91 -10.37
N ASP A 185 11.01 -42.13 -9.84
CA ASP A 185 11.29 -42.38 -8.42
C ASP A 185 12.70 -41.93 -8.02
N TYR A 186 13.69 -42.21 -8.88
CA TYR A 186 15.08 -41.81 -8.63
C TYR A 186 15.25 -40.28 -8.65
N VAL A 187 14.71 -39.61 -9.68
CA VAL A 187 14.77 -38.16 -9.80
C VAL A 187 13.99 -37.49 -8.68
N LYS A 188 12.81 -38.01 -8.32
CA LYS A 188 12.00 -37.50 -7.21
C LYS A 188 12.75 -37.52 -5.89
N ALA A 189 13.47 -38.60 -5.57
CA ALA A 189 14.29 -38.65 -4.36
C ALA A 189 15.43 -37.62 -4.33
N ILE A 190 15.90 -37.16 -5.50
CA ILE A 190 16.88 -36.07 -5.62
C ILE A 190 16.17 -34.71 -5.47
N VAL A 191 15.04 -34.53 -6.15
CA VAL A 191 14.25 -33.30 -6.12
C VAL A 191 13.72 -33.01 -4.72
N ASP A 192 13.14 -34.00 -4.02
CA ASP A 192 12.64 -33.89 -2.65
C ASP A 192 13.71 -33.35 -1.70
N ARG A 193 14.91 -33.96 -1.74
CA ARG A 193 16.05 -33.52 -0.93
C ARG A 193 16.46 -32.09 -1.26
N LYS A 194 16.44 -31.72 -2.55
CA LYS A 194 16.81 -30.38 -2.98
C LYS A 194 15.78 -29.33 -2.57
N LEU A 195 14.49 -29.68 -2.60
CA LEU A 195 13.41 -28.83 -2.11
C LEU A 195 13.56 -28.63 -0.59
N GLU A 196 13.82 -29.67 0.19
CA GLU A 196 14.02 -29.57 1.64
C GLU A 196 15.26 -28.72 2.02
N GLU A 197 16.38 -28.91 1.31
CA GLU A 197 17.55 -28.04 1.44
C GLU A 197 17.23 -26.58 1.09
N THR A 198 16.31 -26.35 0.17
CA THR A 198 15.93 -24.99 -0.27
C THR A 198 14.95 -24.35 0.72
N ASP A 199 14.00 -25.12 1.26
CA ASP A 199 13.05 -24.69 2.27
C ASP A 199 13.76 -24.10 3.49
N SER A 200 14.87 -24.74 3.88
CA SER A 200 15.66 -24.40 5.07
C SER A 200 16.57 -23.17 4.88
N ARG A 201 16.70 -22.66 3.65
CA ARG A 201 17.57 -21.54 3.33
C ARG A 201 16.79 -20.26 3.22
N SER A 202 17.48 -19.14 3.36
CA SER A 202 16.88 -17.82 3.14
C SER A 202 17.00 -17.39 1.68
N ALA A 203 16.08 -16.52 1.25
CA ALA A 203 16.15 -15.92 -0.08
C ALA A 203 17.45 -15.09 -0.25
N GLU A 204 17.91 -14.41 0.81
CA GLU A 204 19.20 -13.71 0.82
C GLU A 204 20.36 -14.66 0.48
N GLU A 205 20.41 -15.85 1.07
CA GLU A 205 21.44 -16.83 0.76
C GLU A 205 21.37 -17.36 -0.67
N LEU A 206 20.17 -17.55 -1.23
CA LEU A 206 20.02 -17.97 -2.64
C LEU A 206 20.54 -16.91 -3.58
N ILE A 207 20.17 -15.64 -3.33
CA ILE A 207 20.60 -14.49 -4.13
C ILE A 207 22.13 -14.34 -4.07
N ILE A 208 22.73 -14.47 -2.88
CA ILE A 208 24.18 -14.40 -2.70
C ILE A 208 24.89 -15.55 -3.45
N LYS A 209 24.36 -16.78 -3.41
CA LYS A 209 24.96 -17.90 -4.15
C LYS A 209 24.82 -17.76 -5.67
N ALA A 210 23.75 -17.13 -6.15
CA ALA A 210 23.52 -16.93 -7.58
C ALA A 210 24.37 -15.80 -8.19
N GLY A 211 24.80 -14.82 -7.38
CA GLY A 211 25.58 -13.66 -7.83
C GLY A 211 27.10 -13.81 -7.70
N ASN A 212 27.85 -13.53 -8.77
CA ASN A 212 29.33 -13.52 -8.77
C ASN A 212 29.97 -12.33 -8.02
N LYS A 213 29.17 -11.37 -7.54
CA LYS A 213 29.59 -10.24 -6.70
C LYS A 213 28.53 -10.06 -5.64
N LYS A 214 28.90 -9.91 -4.36
CA LYS A 214 27.97 -9.51 -3.29
C LYS A 214 27.28 -8.22 -3.74
N PRO A 215 26.01 -8.25 -4.21
CA PRO A 215 25.28 -7.01 -4.31
C PRO A 215 25.07 -6.60 -2.86
N ASN A 216 25.27 -5.33 -2.54
CA ASN A 216 24.69 -4.81 -1.32
C ASN A 216 23.17 -4.89 -1.51
N LEU A 217 22.56 -6.03 -1.12
CA LEU A 217 21.16 -6.36 -1.41
C LEU A 217 20.24 -5.25 -0.87
N GLN A 218 20.63 -4.66 0.26
CA GLN A 218 19.96 -3.51 0.85
C GLN A 218 19.99 -2.28 -0.07
N GLU A 219 21.12 -1.99 -0.71
CA GLU A 219 21.26 -0.90 -1.69
C GLU A 219 20.41 -1.16 -2.93
N ALA A 220 20.46 -2.40 -3.46
CA ALA A 220 19.62 -2.78 -4.59
C ALA A 220 18.12 -2.68 -4.29
N LEU A 221 17.70 -3.06 -3.08
CA LEU A 221 16.31 -2.88 -2.61
C LEU A 221 15.95 -1.40 -2.45
N THR A 222 16.88 -0.58 -1.94
CA THR A 222 16.67 0.86 -1.76
C THR A 222 16.51 1.58 -3.10
N ASP A 223 17.36 1.24 -4.06
CA ASP A 223 17.29 1.75 -5.43
C ASP A 223 16.02 1.27 -6.13
N GLY A 224 15.71 -0.02 -6.00
CA GLY A 224 14.49 -0.63 -6.53
C GLY A 224 13.22 0.03 -5.98
N TYR A 225 13.15 0.24 -4.66
CA TYR A 225 12.06 0.96 -4.01
C TYR A 225 11.96 2.39 -4.52
N SER A 226 13.08 3.13 -4.57
CA SER A 226 13.09 4.52 -5.02
C SER A 226 12.61 4.64 -6.47
N ARG A 227 13.03 3.72 -7.33
CA ARG A 227 12.58 3.63 -8.72
C ARG A 227 11.09 3.32 -8.80
N LEU A 228 10.61 2.33 -8.04
CA LEU A 228 9.21 1.94 -8.01
C LEU A 228 8.30 3.11 -7.61
N ILE A 229 8.68 3.88 -6.59
CA ILE A 229 7.92 5.07 -6.18
C ILE A 229 7.89 6.10 -7.32
N ARG A 230 9.05 6.48 -7.88
CA ARG A 230 9.13 7.48 -8.95
C ARG A 230 8.33 7.11 -10.20
N GLU A 231 8.33 5.83 -10.57
CA GLU A 231 7.63 5.35 -11.77
C GLU A 231 6.11 5.23 -11.57
N ASN A 232 5.65 4.99 -10.34
CA ASN A 232 4.25 4.69 -10.06
C ASN A 232 3.50 5.83 -9.36
N ILE A 233 4.17 6.81 -8.76
CA ILE A 233 3.50 7.88 -7.99
C ILE A 233 2.54 8.69 -8.86
N ASP A 234 2.90 8.95 -10.12
CA ASP A 234 2.05 9.62 -11.12
C ASP A 234 0.71 8.90 -11.30
N ARG A 235 0.80 7.59 -11.52
CA ARG A 235 -0.37 6.73 -11.75
C ARG A 235 -1.18 6.54 -10.47
N SER A 236 -0.54 6.46 -9.32
CA SER A 236 -1.23 6.34 -8.03
C SER A 236 -1.99 7.63 -7.67
N MET A 237 -1.38 8.79 -7.88
CA MET A 237 -2.00 10.09 -7.58
C MET A 237 -3.14 10.43 -8.54
N SER A 238 -3.13 9.95 -9.78
CA SER A 238 -4.25 10.19 -10.71
C SER A 238 -5.56 9.53 -10.28
N HIS A 239 -5.53 8.58 -9.36
CA HIS A 239 -6.71 7.89 -8.83
C HIS A 239 -7.09 8.34 -7.42
N ILE A 240 -6.27 9.20 -6.78
CA ILE A 240 -6.49 9.68 -5.42
C ILE A 240 -6.91 11.15 -5.51
N ASP A 241 -8.21 11.40 -5.36
CA ASP A 241 -8.76 12.74 -5.22
C ASP A 241 -8.82 13.13 -3.74
N ILE A 242 -7.76 13.79 -3.28
CA ILE A 242 -7.64 14.25 -1.88
C ILE A 242 -8.71 15.30 -1.57
N ALA A 243 -9.04 16.17 -2.52
CA ALA A 243 -10.07 17.19 -2.33
C ALA A 243 -11.43 16.52 -2.08
N ALA A 244 -11.84 15.58 -2.95
CA ALA A 244 -13.08 14.83 -2.78
C ALA A 244 -13.11 14.04 -1.46
N LEU A 245 -12.00 13.41 -1.07
CA LEU A 245 -11.91 12.66 0.19
C LEU A 245 -12.14 13.56 1.42
N ILE A 246 -11.54 14.75 1.43
CA ILE A 246 -11.73 15.73 2.50
C ILE A 246 -13.15 16.28 2.48
N GLU A 247 -13.68 16.56 1.28
CA GLU A 247 -15.06 17.02 1.10
C GLU A 247 -16.06 16.03 1.70
N ASP A 248 -15.95 14.76 1.35
CA ASP A 248 -16.79 13.68 1.85
C ASP A 248 -16.62 13.48 3.35
N LYS A 249 -15.40 13.63 3.87
CA LYS A 249 -15.16 13.54 5.32
C LYS A 249 -15.83 14.67 6.10
N ILE A 250 -15.76 15.91 5.62
CA ILE A 250 -16.44 17.05 6.24
C ILE A 250 -17.96 16.92 6.07
N ASN A 251 -18.43 16.39 4.95
CA ASN A 251 -19.85 16.16 4.70
C ASN A 251 -20.41 14.93 5.44
N SER A 252 -19.59 13.98 5.88
CA SER A 252 -20.06 12.88 6.73
C SER A 252 -20.00 13.21 8.22
N MET A 253 -19.28 14.28 8.58
CA MET A 253 -19.12 14.71 9.97
C MET A 253 -20.46 15.15 10.60
N PRO A 254 -20.77 14.67 11.82
CA PRO A 254 -21.89 15.16 12.62
C PRO A 254 -21.83 16.68 12.83
N ILE A 255 -22.99 17.34 12.84
CA ILE A 255 -23.08 18.80 12.92
C ILE A 255 -22.45 19.35 14.21
N ASP A 256 -22.54 18.63 15.32
CA ASP A 256 -21.93 19.02 16.59
C ASP A 256 -20.40 18.92 16.59
N GLU A 257 -19.83 17.98 15.84
CA GLU A 257 -18.38 17.86 15.67
C GLU A 257 -17.87 18.98 14.76
N LEU A 258 -18.59 19.30 13.69
CA LEU A 258 -18.30 20.46 12.84
C LEU A 258 -18.38 21.78 13.62
N GLU A 259 -19.39 21.94 14.47
CA GLU A 259 -19.54 23.06 15.39
C GLU A 259 -18.33 23.18 16.32
N ARG A 260 -17.89 22.07 16.93
CA ARG A 260 -16.69 22.05 17.80
C ARG A 260 -15.42 22.41 17.05
N LEU A 261 -15.24 21.90 15.84
CA LEU A 261 -14.08 22.22 14.98
C LEU A 261 -14.04 23.71 14.67
N ILE A 262 -15.16 24.30 14.27
CA ILE A 262 -15.21 25.73 13.95
C ILE A 262 -15.05 26.58 15.21
N MET A 263 -15.68 26.19 16.31
CA MET A 263 -15.57 26.89 17.58
C MET A 263 -14.15 26.82 18.16
N SER A 264 -13.39 25.75 17.93
CA SER A 264 -12.00 25.66 18.41
C SER A 264 -11.10 26.74 17.80
N VAL A 265 -11.41 27.16 16.56
CA VAL A 265 -10.67 28.20 15.83
C VAL A 265 -11.30 29.59 16.04
N MET A 266 -12.63 29.71 15.97
CA MET A 266 -13.33 30.99 15.90
C MET A 266 -13.81 31.57 17.24
N LYS A 267 -13.71 30.83 18.36
CA LYS A 267 -14.27 31.26 19.67
C LYS A 267 -13.83 32.67 20.08
N LYS A 268 -12.55 32.99 19.90
CA LYS A 268 -12.02 34.31 20.25
C LYS A 268 -12.65 35.40 19.39
N GLU A 269 -12.69 35.20 18.07
CA GLU A 269 -13.24 36.17 17.12
C GLU A 269 -14.74 36.41 17.36
N LEU A 270 -15.52 35.35 17.59
CA LEU A 270 -16.95 35.47 17.88
C LEU A 270 -17.20 36.22 19.20
N ASN A 271 -16.39 35.96 20.23
CA ASN A 271 -16.47 36.70 21.50
C ASN A 271 -16.09 38.18 21.34
N THR A 272 -15.13 38.51 20.47
CA THR A 272 -14.78 39.90 20.14
C THR A 272 -15.97 40.63 19.55
N ILE A 273 -16.72 40.00 18.63
CA ILE A 273 -17.93 40.58 18.04
C ILE A 273 -18.99 40.84 19.14
N ILE A 274 -19.17 39.90 20.09
CA ILE A 274 -20.11 40.07 21.22
C ILE A 274 -19.70 41.25 22.12
N SER A 275 -18.41 41.34 22.44
CA SER A 275 -17.87 42.44 23.24
C SER A 275 -18.00 43.80 22.53
N LEU A 276 -17.77 43.83 21.22
CA LEU A 276 -17.96 45.04 20.41
C LEU A 276 -19.43 45.47 20.37
N GLY A 277 -20.36 44.52 20.27
CA GLY A 277 -21.80 44.80 20.36
C GLY A 277 -22.19 45.43 21.69
N ALA A 278 -21.63 44.93 22.80
CA ALA A 278 -21.81 45.53 24.12
C ALA A 278 -21.25 46.96 24.18
N PHE A 279 -20.04 47.17 23.66
CA PHE A 279 -19.38 48.47 23.64
C PHE A 279 -20.15 49.51 22.82
N ILE A 280 -20.59 49.15 21.61
CA ILE A 280 -21.41 50.01 20.76
C ILE A 280 -22.74 50.33 21.44
N GLY A 281 -23.36 49.34 22.10
CA GLY A 281 -24.59 49.53 22.87
C GLY A 281 -24.43 50.58 23.98
N VAL A 282 -23.30 50.58 24.69
CA VAL A 282 -22.97 51.60 25.70
C VAL A 282 -22.85 52.99 25.05
N ILE A 283 -22.15 53.11 23.93
CA ILE A 283 -22.00 54.37 23.20
C ILE A 283 -23.35 54.92 22.74
N LEU A 284 -24.19 54.08 22.14
CA LEU A 284 -25.51 54.48 21.68
C LEU A 284 -26.43 54.89 22.84
N GLY A 285 -26.35 54.21 23.98
CA GLY A 285 -27.08 54.61 25.19
C GLY A 285 -26.58 55.93 25.80
N LEU A 286 -25.29 56.26 25.66
CA LEU A 286 -24.74 57.57 26.05
C LEU A 286 -25.25 58.67 25.12
N LEU A 287 -25.27 58.43 23.81
CA LEU A 287 -25.74 59.39 22.81
C LEU A 287 -27.25 59.60 22.87
N GLY A 288 -28.03 58.55 23.11
CA GLY A 288 -29.49 58.61 23.25
C GLY A 288 -29.96 59.40 24.48
N ASN A 289 -29.11 59.53 25.51
CA ASN A 289 -29.37 60.42 26.64
C ASN A 289 -28.97 61.88 26.37
N LEU A 290 -28.25 62.16 25.27
CA LEU A 290 -27.76 63.48 24.88
C LEU A 290 -28.66 64.15 23.82
N LEU A 291 -29.41 63.37 23.04
CA LEU A 291 -30.50 63.88 22.19
C LEU A 291 -31.82 63.83 22.99
N PRO A 292 -32.56 64.96 23.12
CA PRO A 292 -33.87 65.00 23.77
C PRO A 292 -34.96 64.26 22.98
#